data_AF-A0A7Y5RFJ4-F1
#
_entry.id   AF-A0A7Y5RFJ4-F1
#
_cell.length_a   1.000
_cell.length_b   1.000
_cell.length_c   1.000
_cell.angle_alpha   90.00
_cell.angle_beta   90.00
_cell.angle_gamma   90.00
#
_symmetry.space_group_name_H-M   'P 1'
#
loop_
_entity.id
_entity.type
_entity.pdbx_description
1 polymer ?
#
loop_
_entity_poly.entity_id
_entity_poly.type
_entity_poly.pdbx_seq_one_letter_code
_entity_poly.pdbx_strand_id
1 'polypeptide(L)'
;MKSFVRISALLWAIAFALVAGHAENQPTLDGYVTRIVSSSEFEIGNVRVATTDATKMGFSNGTTNVIGPADLHELHVGNIVHVMGERRNNLFTATMIRVQIDDHTQIEETALLEKAYVLSPEGNGYKGLLWIAGYPLQITPATHLEGPDRKAFSPNLVVPNTWVTFKARYTREGIFADSLSFTPNLTEEKERKYREQEQVQFTEPDYVNKKPGQIQLRFAPDLFVPADRELQAYVQHLGESLVPAFQKQLPENDPEKMHFRFFVMDHSSGHFNPFSTPGGDIFLPGWMLLRAHNESQVAFLLAGSIAWSLQRQQLQHARRFETHGVINSMPDVGVTALMFTPAGLPVSLVTGINAASYKSLMERMNRRANRISLVYLEDQGYDLRETVQTQTNLHKRELKNPFPTGEMQPPDATKHLLEALSDHPDGGRPSTKSDAALKAAQERLRKADPKLKD
;
A
#
# COMPACT_ATOMS: atom_id res chain seq x y z
N MET A 1 18.67 -5.18 -52.93
CA MET A 1 18.46 -5.66 -51.53
C MET A 1 17.84 -4.64 -50.59
N LYS A 2 18.17 -3.33 -50.63
CA LYS A 2 17.55 -2.33 -49.73
C LYS A 2 16.05 -2.04 -49.97
N SER A 3 15.53 -2.33 -51.18
CA SER A 3 14.12 -2.12 -51.52
C SER A 3 13.19 -3.24 -51.05
N PHE A 4 13.70 -4.44 -50.78
CA PHE A 4 12.89 -5.58 -50.30
C PHE A 4 12.56 -5.48 -48.79
N VAL A 5 13.45 -4.85 -48.01
CA VAL A 5 13.24 -4.64 -46.55
C VAL A 5 12.14 -3.61 -46.27
N ARG A 6 11.97 -2.61 -47.14
CA ARG A 6 10.94 -1.57 -46.98
C ARG A 6 9.52 -2.04 -47.30
N ILE A 7 9.36 -3.01 -48.20
CA ILE A 7 8.05 -3.58 -48.56
C ILE A 7 7.55 -4.52 -47.45
N SER A 8 8.45 -5.23 -46.76
CA SER A 8 8.09 -6.09 -45.62
C SER A 8 7.61 -5.27 -44.40
N ALA A 9 8.22 -4.13 -44.11
CA ALA A 9 7.80 -3.27 -43.00
C ALA A 9 6.44 -2.59 -43.27
N LEU A 10 6.15 -2.23 -44.52
CA LEU A 10 4.88 -1.62 -44.90
C LEU A 10 3.73 -2.63 -44.90
N LEU A 11 3.98 -3.88 -45.31
CA LEU A 11 2.99 -4.97 -45.25
C LEU A 11 2.66 -5.39 -43.80
N TRP A 12 3.62 -5.32 -42.88
CA TRP A 12 3.36 -5.52 -41.45
C TRP A 12 2.53 -4.39 -40.83
N ALA A 13 2.77 -3.13 -41.20
CA ALA A 13 1.98 -1.99 -40.71
C ALA A 13 0.52 -2.02 -41.23
N ILE A 14 0.29 -2.47 -42.47
CA ILE A 14 -1.05 -2.59 -43.06
C ILE A 14 -1.84 -3.78 -42.46
N ALA A 15 -1.16 -4.88 -42.13
CA ALA A 15 -1.79 -5.99 -41.41
C ALA A 15 -2.27 -5.59 -39.99
N PHE A 16 -1.57 -4.67 -39.32
CA PHE A 16 -2.01 -4.12 -38.03
C PHE A 16 -3.17 -3.12 -38.16
N ALA A 17 -3.21 -2.31 -39.21
CA ALA A 17 -4.30 -1.35 -39.43
C ALA A 17 -5.65 -2.03 -39.79
N LEU A 18 -5.62 -3.19 -40.45
CA LEU A 18 -6.84 -3.92 -40.81
C LEU A 18 -7.44 -4.72 -39.64
N VAL A 19 -6.66 -5.11 -38.63
CA VAL A 19 -7.18 -5.73 -37.40
C VAL A 19 -7.77 -4.67 -36.45
N ALA A 20 -7.28 -3.43 -36.50
CA ALA A 20 -7.81 -2.33 -35.68
C ALA A 20 -9.25 -1.94 -36.04
N GLY A 21 -9.70 -2.19 -37.28
CA GLY A 21 -11.06 -1.85 -37.75
C GLY A 21 -12.19 -2.76 -37.27
N HIS A 22 -11.90 -3.88 -36.60
CA HIS A 22 -12.91 -4.74 -35.95
C HIS A 22 -12.77 -4.79 -34.42
N ALA A 23 -11.83 -4.04 -33.85
CA ALA A 23 -11.54 -4.04 -32.42
C ALA A 23 -12.43 -3.08 -31.61
N GLU A 24 -13.43 -2.44 -32.23
CA GLU A 24 -14.04 -1.23 -31.69
C GLU A 24 -14.95 -1.42 -30.46
N ASN A 25 -15.19 -2.63 -29.96
CA ASN A 25 -15.97 -2.83 -28.72
C ASN A 25 -15.69 -4.17 -27.99
N GLN A 26 -14.50 -4.76 -28.09
CA GLN A 26 -14.22 -5.93 -27.24
C GLN A 26 -14.10 -5.49 -25.78
N PRO A 27 -14.85 -6.10 -24.84
CA PRO A 27 -14.63 -5.89 -23.41
C PRO A 27 -13.15 -6.05 -23.07
N THR A 28 -12.65 -5.17 -22.21
CA THR A 28 -11.33 -5.28 -21.61
C THR A 28 -11.44 -5.53 -20.12
N LEU A 29 -10.43 -6.18 -19.58
CA LEU A 29 -10.26 -6.43 -18.16
C LEU A 29 -8.82 -6.14 -17.80
N ASP A 30 -8.62 -5.05 -17.06
CA ASP A 30 -7.33 -4.61 -16.55
C ASP A 30 -7.20 -4.96 -15.08
N GLY A 31 -6.02 -5.43 -14.68
CA GLY A 31 -5.68 -5.57 -13.28
C GLY A 31 -4.53 -6.52 -13.05
N TYR A 32 -4.34 -6.90 -11.79
CA TYR A 32 -3.31 -7.85 -11.41
C TYR A 32 -3.85 -9.27 -11.46
N VAL A 33 -2.99 -10.20 -11.88
CA VAL A 33 -3.24 -11.63 -11.77
C VAL A 33 -3.28 -12.01 -10.28
N THR A 34 -4.47 -12.25 -9.73
CA THR A 34 -4.65 -12.53 -8.30
C THR A 34 -4.45 -13.99 -7.92
N ARG A 35 -4.62 -14.90 -8.88
CA ARG A 35 -4.45 -16.35 -8.69
C ARG A 35 -4.26 -17.04 -10.03
N ILE A 36 -3.34 -18.00 -10.10
CA ILE A 36 -3.28 -18.97 -11.20
C ILE A 36 -4.10 -20.19 -10.79
N VAL A 37 -5.15 -20.51 -11.54
CA VAL A 37 -6.10 -21.59 -11.21
C VAL A 37 -5.67 -22.90 -11.88
N SER A 38 -5.23 -22.82 -13.14
CA SER A 38 -4.74 -23.94 -13.94
C SER A 38 -3.81 -23.43 -15.04
N SER A 39 -3.33 -24.31 -15.92
CA SER A 39 -2.58 -23.93 -17.13
C SER A 39 -3.39 -23.14 -18.16
N SER A 40 -4.71 -23.03 -18.00
CA SER A 40 -5.60 -22.31 -18.90
C SER A 40 -6.56 -21.35 -18.20
N GLU A 41 -6.45 -21.18 -16.88
CA GLU A 41 -7.30 -20.28 -16.11
C GLU A 41 -6.51 -19.53 -15.04
N PHE A 42 -6.82 -18.24 -14.89
CA PHE A 42 -6.32 -17.40 -13.81
C PHE A 42 -7.42 -16.42 -13.36
N GLU A 43 -7.16 -15.62 -12.34
CA GLU A 43 -8.09 -14.61 -11.83
C GLU A 43 -7.49 -13.22 -11.85
N ILE A 44 -8.34 -12.21 -12.10
CA ILE A 44 -8.05 -10.79 -11.90
C ILE A 44 -9.07 -10.26 -10.92
N GLY A 45 -8.63 -9.95 -9.70
CA GLY A 45 -9.55 -9.69 -8.59
C GLY A 45 -10.40 -10.93 -8.31
N ASN A 46 -11.71 -10.82 -8.52
CA ASN A 46 -12.69 -11.91 -8.37
C ASN A 46 -13.25 -12.41 -9.72
N VAL A 47 -12.67 -11.98 -10.84
CA VAL A 47 -13.11 -12.38 -12.20
C VAL A 47 -12.20 -13.49 -12.68
N ARG A 48 -12.79 -14.63 -13.08
CA ARG A 48 -12.04 -15.72 -13.72
C ARG A 48 -11.76 -15.39 -15.17
N VAL A 49 -10.52 -15.60 -15.58
CA VAL A 49 -10.05 -15.44 -16.95
C VAL A 49 -9.65 -16.81 -17.49
N ALA A 50 -10.31 -17.26 -18.55
CA ALA A 50 -9.98 -18.50 -19.25
C ALA A 50 -9.25 -18.21 -20.56
N THR A 51 -8.26 -19.04 -20.88
CA THR A 51 -7.55 -19.05 -22.17
C THR A 51 -7.99 -20.23 -23.01
N THR A 52 -7.77 -20.12 -24.31
CA THR A 52 -8.01 -21.14 -25.33
C THR A 52 -6.77 -21.25 -26.22
N ASP A 53 -6.70 -22.26 -27.08
CA ASP A 53 -5.60 -22.38 -28.06
C ASP A 53 -5.50 -21.19 -29.03
N ALA A 54 -6.59 -20.43 -29.17
CA ALA A 54 -6.63 -19.20 -29.97
C ALA A 54 -6.13 -17.97 -29.21
N THR A 55 -6.08 -18.00 -27.87
CA THR A 55 -5.67 -16.87 -27.04
C THR A 55 -4.21 -16.54 -27.32
N LYS A 56 -3.95 -15.26 -27.56
CA LYS A 56 -2.58 -14.74 -27.69
C LYS A 56 -2.14 -14.11 -26.40
N MET A 57 -0.88 -14.29 -26.04
CA MET A 57 -0.25 -13.57 -24.95
C MET A 57 0.92 -12.78 -25.50
N GLY A 58 1.08 -11.56 -25.00
CA GLY A 58 2.28 -10.81 -25.27
C GLY A 58 2.75 -10.00 -24.09
N PHE A 59 4.04 -9.70 -24.11
CA PHE A 59 4.70 -8.95 -23.06
C PHE A 59 5.09 -7.58 -23.58
N SER A 60 4.77 -6.54 -22.81
CA SER A 60 5.14 -5.17 -23.14
C SER A 60 6.15 -4.66 -22.12
N ASN A 61 7.33 -4.29 -22.62
CA ASN A 61 8.36 -3.57 -21.86
C ASN A 61 8.48 -2.10 -22.34
N GLY A 62 7.39 -1.55 -22.89
CA GLY A 62 7.32 -0.18 -23.41
C GLY A 62 7.89 0.03 -24.82
N THR A 63 8.73 -0.85 -25.35
CA THR A 63 9.33 -0.69 -26.70
C THR A 63 9.18 -1.91 -27.61
N THR A 64 9.01 -3.10 -27.03
CA THR A 64 8.83 -4.34 -27.77
C THR A 64 7.58 -5.08 -27.30
N ASN A 65 6.84 -5.64 -28.25
CA ASN A 65 5.72 -6.53 -28.00
C ASN A 65 6.06 -7.88 -28.63
N VAL A 66 6.40 -8.86 -27.82
CA VAL A 66 6.46 -10.26 -28.27
C VAL A 66 5.06 -10.81 -28.12
N ILE A 67 4.48 -11.37 -29.18
CA ILE A 67 3.13 -11.98 -29.15
C ILE A 67 3.23 -13.43 -29.62
N GLY A 68 2.78 -14.35 -28.78
CA GLY A 68 2.76 -15.79 -29.04
C GLY A 68 1.44 -16.43 -28.63
N PRO A 69 1.31 -17.77 -28.78
CA PRO A 69 0.28 -18.53 -28.06
C PRO A 69 0.34 -18.21 -26.56
N ALA A 70 -0.81 -18.17 -25.88
CA ALA A 70 -0.82 -17.94 -24.45
C ALA A 70 -0.16 -19.10 -23.69
N ASP A 71 0.92 -18.79 -22.96
CA ASP A 71 1.55 -19.69 -22.01
C ASP A 71 1.38 -19.12 -20.59
N LEU A 72 0.46 -19.69 -19.81
CA LEU A 72 0.23 -19.21 -18.44
C LEU A 72 1.39 -19.57 -17.49
N HIS A 73 2.37 -20.38 -17.90
CA HIS A 73 3.60 -20.59 -17.10
C HIS A 73 4.49 -19.36 -17.05
N GLU A 74 4.36 -18.46 -18.02
CA GLU A 74 5.04 -17.16 -18.03
C GLU A 74 4.28 -16.08 -17.24
N LEU A 75 3.09 -16.42 -16.74
CA LEU A 75 2.25 -15.53 -15.95
C LEU A 75 2.45 -15.81 -14.46
N HIS A 76 2.72 -14.76 -13.70
CA HIS A 76 2.88 -14.82 -12.25
C HIS A 76 1.78 -14.03 -11.54
N VAL A 77 1.41 -14.51 -10.35
CA VAL A 77 0.52 -13.78 -9.45
C VAL A 77 1.18 -12.42 -9.15
N GLY A 78 0.49 -11.33 -9.46
CA GLY A 78 1.00 -9.96 -9.34
C GLY A 78 1.42 -9.31 -10.64
N ASN A 79 1.48 -10.06 -11.74
CA ASN A 79 1.63 -9.44 -13.05
C ASN A 79 0.44 -8.51 -13.36
N ILE A 80 0.73 -7.32 -13.87
CA ILE A 80 -0.27 -6.42 -14.45
C ILE A 80 -0.61 -6.95 -15.82
N VAL A 81 -1.90 -7.21 -16.04
CA VAL A 81 -2.40 -7.69 -17.31
C VAL A 81 -3.53 -6.80 -17.83
N HIS A 82 -3.48 -6.57 -19.13
CA HIS A 82 -4.60 -6.06 -19.92
C HIS A 82 -5.16 -7.20 -20.75
N VAL A 83 -6.35 -7.68 -20.41
CA VAL A 83 -7.00 -8.81 -21.07
C VAL A 83 -8.11 -8.30 -21.97
N MET A 84 -8.08 -8.67 -23.24
CA MET A 84 -9.16 -8.44 -24.21
C MET A 84 -9.91 -9.74 -24.45
N GLY A 85 -11.23 -9.70 -24.62
CA GLY A 85 -12.00 -10.91 -24.87
C GLY A 85 -13.50 -10.77 -24.68
N GLU A 86 -14.18 -11.88 -24.44
CA GLU A 86 -15.62 -11.92 -24.18
C GLU A 86 -15.93 -12.18 -22.71
N ARG A 87 -16.87 -11.41 -22.14
CA ARG A 87 -17.36 -11.63 -20.78
C ARG A 87 -18.72 -12.33 -20.80
N ARG A 88 -18.83 -13.44 -20.07
CA ARG A 88 -20.10 -14.13 -19.80
C ARG A 88 -20.20 -14.42 -18.31
N ASN A 89 -21.10 -13.72 -17.62
CA ASN A 89 -21.22 -13.77 -16.15
C ASN A 89 -19.90 -13.38 -15.45
N ASN A 90 -19.36 -14.27 -14.60
CA ASN A 90 -18.09 -14.07 -13.89
C ASN A 90 -16.88 -14.72 -14.58
N LEU A 91 -17.07 -15.21 -15.81
CA LEU A 91 -16.01 -15.78 -16.64
C LEU A 91 -15.68 -14.83 -17.81
N PHE A 92 -14.40 -14.55 -18.00
CA PHE A 92 -13.85 -13.74 -19.07
C PHE A 92 -13.00 -14.65 -19.97
N THR A 93 -13.43 -14.90 -21.19
CA THR A 93 -12.67 -15.72 -22.15
C THR A 93 -11.73 -14.81 -22.94
N ALA A 94 -10.43 -14.94 -22.70
CA ALA A 94 -9.42 -14.06 -23.27
C ALA A 94 -9.15 -14.39 -24.75
N THR A 95 -9.15 -13.37 -25.60
CA THR A 95 -8.62 -13.43 -26.97
C THR A 95 -7.17 -12.95 -27.01
N MET A 96 -6.83 -11.97 -26.17
CA MET A 96 -5.48 -11.42 -26.03
C MET A 96 -5.19 -11.11 -24.55
N ILE A 97 -3.98 -11.43 -24.10
CA ILE A 97 -3.45 -11.04 -22.80
C ILE A 97 -2.18 -10.23 -23.05
N ARG A 98 -2.13 -8.99 -22.58
CA ARG A 98 -0.91 -8.18 -22.55
C ARG A 98 -0.40 -8.11 -21.12
N VAL A 99 0.74 -8.71 -20.87
CA VAL A 99 1.44 -8.65 -19.60
C VAL A 99 2.38 -7.45 -19.64
N GLN A 100 2.20 -6.52 -18.71
CA GLN A 100 3.17 -5.44 -18.54
C GLN A 100 4.35 -5.98 -17.74
N ILE A 101 5.53 -5.95 -18.37
CA ILE A 101 6.77 -6.33 -17.71
C ILE A 101 7.54 -5.06 -17.33
N ASP A 102 7.78 -4.88 -16.02
CA ASP A 102 8.60 -3.80 -15.47
C ASP A 102 10.08 -4.21 -15.27
N ASP A 103 10.67 -5.00 -16.18
CA ASP A 103 12.02 -5.61 -16.05
C ASP A 103 13.18 -4.59 -15.93
N HIS A 104 12.91 -3.28 -15.98
CA HIS A 104 13.91 -2.22 -15.91
C HIS A 104 13.57 -1.11 -14.92
N THR A 105 12.54 -1.27 -14.09
CA THR A 105 12.22 -0.23 -13.10
C THR A 105 13.25 -0.26 -11.99
N GLN A 106 14.13 0.74 -11.99
CA GLN A 106 15.01 1.00 -10.86
C GLN A 106 14.19 1.57 -9.72
N ILE A 107 14.31 0.97 -8.54
CA ILE A 107 13.74 1.46 -7.30
C ILE A 107 14.81 2.28 -6.59
N GLU A 108 14.48 3.50 -6.18
CA GLU A 108 15.32 4.31 -5.30
C GLU A 108 14.44 4.90 -4.20
N GLU A 109 14.60 4.40 -2.97
CA GLU A 109 13.77 4.81 -1.84
C GLU A 109 14.57 4.83 -0.52
N THR A 110 14.02 5.53 0.48
CA THR A 110 14.46 5.48 1.88
C THR A 110 13.31 4.99 2.74
N ALA A 111 13.53 3.93 3.51
CA ALA A 111 12.54 3.32 4.41
C ALA A 111 13.21 2.66 5.62
N LEU A 112 12.44 2.35 6.66
CA LEU A 112 12.93 1.48 7.74
C LEU A 112 13.15 0.05 7.25
N LEU A 113 14.13 -0.63 7.84
CA LEU A 113 14.28 -2.07 7.76
C LEU A 113 13.18 -2.72 8.63
N GLU A 114 12.27 -3.45 8.00
CA GLU A 114 11.16 -4.10 8.70
C GLU A 114 11.56 -5.48 9.27
N LYS A 115 12.23 -6.30 8.45
CA LYS A 115 12.77 -7.60 8.83
C LYS A 115 14.19 -7.75 8.29
N ALA A 116 15.05 -8.31 9.11
CA ALA A 116 16.39 -8.72 8.70
C ALA A 116 16.51 -10.23 8.84
N TYR A 117 16.84 -10.90 7.74
CA TYR A 117 17.43 -12.23 7.85
C TYR A 117 18.95 -12.11 8.01
N VAL A 118 19.59 -13.21 8.38
CA VAL A 118 21.03 -13.26 8.57
C VAL A 118 21.73 -13.00 7.23
N LEU A 119 22.44 -11.87 7.13
CA LEU A 119 23.42 -11.68 6.06
C LEU A 119 24.63 -12.55 6.36
N SER A 120 24.94 -13.46 5.43
CA SER A 120 26.09 -14.34 5.52
C SER A 120 27.22 -13.79 4.65
N PRO A 121 28.47 -13.77 5.12
CA PRO A 121 29.62 -13.44 4.27
C PRO A 121 29.70 -14.42 3.09
N GLU A 122 29.88 -13.90 1.88
CA GLU A 122 30.07 -14.70 0.66
C GLU A 122 31.07 -13.98 -0.26
N GLY A 123 32.25 -14.59 -0.45
CA GLY A 123 33.34 -13.98 -1.19
C GLY A 123 33.79 -12.65 -0.58
N ASN A 124 33.76 -11.59 -1.37
CA ASN A 124 34.14 -10.22 -0.95
C ASN A 124 32.94 -9.38 -0.47
N GLY A 125 31.76 -9.98 -0.32
CA GLY A 125 30.54 -9.27 0.06
C GLY A 125 29.66 -10.11 0.98
N TYR A 126 28.35 -9.85 0.89
CA TYR A 126 27.35 -10.51 1.71
C TYR A 126 26.24 -11.07 0.84
N LYS A 127 25.56 -12.09 1.33
CA LYS A 127 24.36 -12.63 0.74
C LYS A 127 23.26 -12.79 1.78
N GLY A 128 22.03 -12.52 1.37
CA GLY A 128 20.86 -12.72 2.21
C GLY A 128 19.63 -12.01 1.66
N LEU A 129 18.60 -11.90 2.51
CA LEU A 129 17.33 -11.27 2.18
C LEU A 129 17.00 -10.22 3.24
N LEU A 130 16.62 -9.02 2.82
CA LEU A 130 16.19 -7.94 3.71
C LEU A 130 14.81 -7.44 3.31
N TRP A 131 13.96 -7.11 4.27
CA TRP A 131 12.65 -6.49 4.02
C TRP A 131 12.73 -5.00 4.28
N ILE A 132 12.67 -4.20 3.22
CA ILE A 132 12.79 -2.74 3.28
C ILE A 132 11.70 -2.12 2.42
N ALA A 133 10.92 -1.18 2.98
CA ALA A 133 9.77 -0.57 2.29
C ALA A 133 8.71 -1.60 1.84
N GLY A 134 8.67 -2.75 2.51
CA GLY A 134 7.85 -3.90 2.14
C GLY A 134 8.37 -4.72 0.95
N TYR A 135 9.60 -4.47 0.48
CA TYR A 135 10.23 -5.28 -0.57
C TYR A 135 11.15 -6.35 0.00
N PRO A 136 11.08 -7.61 -0.47
CA PRO A 136 12.07 -8.63 -0.20
C PRO A 136 13.32 -8.43 -1.08
N LEU A 137 14.26 -7.61 -0.61
CA LEU A 137 15.48 -7.27 -1.33
C LEU A 137 16.53 -8.38 -1.19
N GLN A 138 16.90 -9.00 -2.31
CA GLN A 138 18.01 -9.93 -2.40
C GLN A 138 19.34 -9.19 -2.38
N ILE A 139 20.17 -9.55 -1.41
CA ILE A 139 21.54 -9.05 -1.24
C ILE A 139 22.49 -10.09 -1.83
N THR A 140 23.41 -9.62 -2.66
CA THR A 140 24.43 -10.46 -3.33
C THR A 140 25.83 -9.91 -3.03
N PRO A 141 26.90 -10.69 -3.29
CA PRO A 141 28.26 -10.19 -3.13
C PRO A 141 28.59 -8.93 -3.98
N ALA A 142 27.79 -8.64 -5.00
CA ALA A 142 27.91 -7.45 -5.83
C ALA A 142 27.17 -6.22 -5.26
N THR A 143 26.28 -6.41 -4.28
CA THR A 143 25.52 -5.33 -3.65
C THR A 143 26.46 -4.44 -2.84
N HIS A 144 26.44 -3.13 -3.11
CA HIS A 144 27.24 -2.15 -2.39
C HIS A 144 26.59 -1.81 -1.04
N LEU A 145 27.27 -2.10 0.06
CA LEU A 145 26.76 -1.83 1.41
C LEU A 145 27.57 -0.71 2.07
N GLU A 146 26.88 0.29 2.59
CA GLU A 146 27.48 1.43 3.29
C GLU A 146 26.88 1.60 4.69
N GLY A 147 27.74 1.91 5.66
CA GLY A 147 27.30 2.38 6.97
C GLY A 147 26.92 3.86 6.97
N PRO A 148 26.59 4.40 8.16
CA PRO A 148 26.19 5.80 8.31
C PRO A 148 27.30 6.73 7.83
N ASP A 149 26.95 7.86 7.22
CA ASP A 149 27.88 8.85 6.67
C ASP A 149 28.86 8.27 5.63
N ARG A 150 28.44 7.25 4.87
CA ARG A 150 29.29 6.52 3.90
C ARG A 150 30.51 5.83 4.52
N LYS A 151 30.44 5.50 5.81
CA LYS A 151 31.46 4.70 6.50
C LYS A 151 31.39 3.24 6.05
N ALA A 152 32.41 2.47 6.39
CA ALA A 152 32.43 1.03 6.14
C ALA A 152 31.21 0.35 6.77
N PHE A 153 30.57 -0.55 6.02
CA PHE A 153 29.44 -1.33 6.49
C PHE A 153 29.85 -2.30 7.60
N SER A 154 28.94 -2.49 8.56
CA SER A 154 29.04 -3.50 9.61
C SER A 154 27.73 -4.30 9.67
N PRO A 155 27.77 -5.64 9.72
CA PRO A 155 26.57 -6.48 9.84
C PRO A 155 25.68 -6.14 11.03
N ASN A 156 26.24 -5.56 12.10
CA ASN A 156 25.48 -5.14 13.29
C ASN A 156 24.51 -3.98 13.02
N LEU A 157 24.63 -3.31 11.87
CA LEU A 157 23.68 -2.28 11.42
C LEU A 157 22.39 -2.87 10.84
N VAL A 158 22.38 -4.18 10.54
CA VAL A 158 21.25 -4.86 9.91
C VAL A 158 20.28 -5.34 10.99
N VAL A 159 19.65 -4.36 11.64
CA VAL A 159 18.62 -4.60 12.67
C VAL A 159 17.34 -3.87 12.29
N PRO A 160 16.15 -4.46 12.56
CA PRO A 160 14.89 -3.76 12.36
C PRO A 160 14.88 -2.40 13.05
N ASN A 161 14.09 -1.45 12.54
CA ASN A 161 14.12 -0.05 12.99
C ASN A 161 15.38 0.74 12.58
N THR A 162 16.08 0.33 11.52
CA THR A 162 17.20 1.09 10.93
C THR A 162 16.74 1.72 9.62
N TRP A 163 17.05 2.99 9.36
CA TRP A 163 16.78 3.61 8.06
C TRP A 163 17.73 3.04 7.01
N VAL A 164 17.18 2.68 5.87
CA VAL A 164 17.94 2.22 4.71
C VAL A 164 17.55 3.06 3.51
N THR A 165 18.53 3.73 2.92
CA THR A 165 18.41 4.28 1.56
C THR A 165 18.96 3.26 0.59
N PHE A 166 18.16 2.83 -0.38
CA PHE A 166 18.55 1.75 -1.28
C PHE A 166 18.27 2.07 -2.74
N LYS A 167 19.05 1.42 -3.61
CA LYS A 167 18.79 1.27 -5.04
C LYS A 167 18.63 -0.21 -5.33
N ALA A 168 17.59 -0.56 -6.07
CA ALA A 168 17.31 -1.94 -6.45
C ALA A 168 16.73 -2.03 -7.86
N ARG A 169 16.75 -3.24 -8.43
CA ARG A 169 16.20 -3.53 -9.75
C ARG A 169 15.28 -4.74 -9.68
N TYR A 170 14.15 -4.65 -10.37
CA TYR A 170 13.31 -5.81 -10.64
C TYR A 170 13.99 -6.70 -11.68
N THR A 171 13.94 -8.00 -11.42
CA THR A 171 14.31 -9.04 -12.37
C THR A 171 13.25 -10.13 -12.30
N ARG A 172 13.29 -11.08 -13.24
CA ARG A 172 12.43 -12.27 -13.20
C ARG A 172 12.69 -13.16 -11.97
N GLU A 173 13.87 -13.07 -11.38
CA GLU A 173 14.28 -13.87 -10.21
C GLU A 173 13.96 -13.18 -8.87
N GLY A 174 13.43 -11.94 -8.91
CA GLY A 174 13.11 -11.13 -7.74
C GLY A 174 13.73 -9.74 -7.78
N ILE A 175 13.74 -9.07 -6.62
CA ILE A 175 14.25 -7.70 -6.48
C ILE A 175 15.67 -7.74 -5.94
N PHE A 176 16.64 -7.34 -6.74
CA PHE A 176 18.05 -7.34 -6.37
C PHE A 176 18.49 -5.94 -5.97
N ALA A 177 19.15 -5.83 -4.83
CA ALA A 177 19.68 -4.54 -4.40
C ALA A 177 21.04 -4.25 -5.05
N ASP A 178 21.16 -3.07 -5.62
CA ASP A 178 22.42 -2.55 -6.16
C ASP A 178 23.25 -1.89 -5.06
N SER A 179 22.59 -1.09 -4.21
CA SER A 179 23.25 -0.40 -3.10
C SER A 179 22.32 -0.19 -1.91
N LEU A 180 22.83 -0.31 -0.68
CA LEU A 180 22.14 0.03 0.57
C LEU A 180 23.04 0.91 1.43
N SER A 181 22.48 1.98 1.98
CA SER A 181 23.11 2.85 2.97
C SER A 181 22.28 2.85 4.25
N PHE A 182 22.89 2.43 5.35
CA PHE A 182 22.23 2.25 6.65
C PHE A 182 22.47 3.47 7.55
N THR A 183 21.40 3.98 8.15
CA THR A 183 21.44 5.10 9.10
C THR A 183 20.61 4.73 10.34
N PRO A 184 21.11 4.94 11.57
CA PRO A 184 20.32 4.63 12.76
C PRO A 184 19.04 5.45 12.79
N ASN A 185 17.95 4.88 13.30
CA ASN A 185 16.72 5.62 13.51
C ASN A 185 16.85 6.49 14.75
N LEU A 186 17.29 7.74 14.55
CA LEU A 186 17.39 8.75 15.60
C LEU A 186 16.27 9.77 15.42
N THR A 187 15.57 10.08 16.52
CA THR A 187 14.59 11.14 16.63
C THR A 187 15.34 12.42 16.93
N GLU A 188 15.33 13.33 15.96
CA GLU A 188 15.87 14.66 16.15
C GLU A 188 14.99 15.47 17.13
N GLU A 189 15.58 16.46 17.79
CA GLU A 189 14.88 17.37 18.70
C GLU A 189 13.63 18.00 18.07
N LYS A 190 13.75 18.44 16.81
CA LYS A 190 12.65 19.04 16.05
C LYS A 190 11.52 18.06 15.80
N GLU A 191 11.86 16.80 15.52
CA GLU A 191 10.88 15.76 15.34
C GLU A 191 10.17 15.43 16.66
N ARG A 192 10.92 15.32 17.76
CA ARG A 192 10.31 15.06 19.08
C ARG A 192 9.30 16.16 19.43
N LYS A 193 9.69 17.43 19.28
CA LYS A 193 8.80 18.58 19.47
C LYS A 193 7.59 18.53 18.54
N TYR A 194 7.79 18.15 17.28
CA TYR A 194 6.69 18.00 16.33
C TYR A 194 5.70 16.91 16.78
N ARG A 195 6.19 15.74 17.21
CA ARG A 195 5.34 14.68 17.76
C ARG A 195 4.58 15.12 19.00
N GLU A 196 5.25 15.80 19.94
CA GLU A 196 4.63 16.36 21.16
C GLU A 196 3.52 17.37 20.83
N GLN A 197 3.75 18.25 19.85
CA GLN A 197 2.77 19.26 19.42
C GLN A 197 1.57 18.68 18.69
N GLU A 198 1.75 17.56 17.98
CA GLU A 198 0.70 16.86 17.23
C GLU A 198 0.05 15.73 18.06
N GLN A 199 0.40 15.60 19.35
CA GLN A 199 -0.35 14.72 20.26
C GLN A 199 -1.78 15.24 20.40
N VAL A 200 -2.75 14.36 20.15
CA VAL A 200 -4.14 14.75 20.25
C VAL A 200 -4.57 14.89 21.71
N GLN A 201 -5.38 15.91 21.98
CA GLN A 201 -6.06 16.01 23.25
C GLN A 201 -7.30 15.13 23.19
N PHE A 202 -7.32 14.07 24.00
CA PHE A 202 -8.40 13.09 24.03
C PHE A 202 -9.17 13.22 25.35
N THR A 203 -10.48 13.47 25.21
CA THR A 203 -11.44 13.35 26.31
C THR A 203 -12.11 11.99 26.21
N GLU A 204 -11.97 11.16 27.24
CA GLU A 204 -12.56 9.82 27.27
C GLU A 204 -14.10 9.86 27.15
N PRO A 205 -14.72 8.86 26.50
CA PRO A 205 -16.17 8.72 26.51
C PRO A 205 -16.72 8.50 27.92
N ASP A 206 -17.86 9.13 28.21
CA ASP A 206 -18.64 8.81 29.40
C ASP A 206 -19.49 7.57 29.11
N TYR A 207 -18.94 6.40 29.43
CA TYR A 207 -19.59 5.12 29.20
C TYR A 207 -20.88 4.92 30.01
N VAL A 208 -21.03 5.62 31.14
CA VAL A 208 -22.22 5.51 32.01
C VAL A 208 -23.38 6.29 31.40
N ASN A 209 -23.13 7.53 31.00
CA ASN A 209 -24.14 8.40 30.41
C ASN A 209 -24.20 8.31 28.88
N LYS A 210 -23.44 7.40 28.26
CA LYS A 210 -23.32 7.18 26.82
C LYS A 210 -22.96 8.45 26.04
N LYS A 211 -22.11 9.31 26.61
CA LYS A 211 -21.62 10.50 25.90
C LYS A 211 -20.35 10.15 25.15
N PRO A 212 -20.26 10.46 23.84
CA PRO A 212 -19.07 10.16 23.06
C PRO A 212 -17.86 10.89 23.65
N GLY A 213 -16.69 10.26 23.51
CA GLY A 213 -15.42 10.92 23.73
C GLY A 213 -15.14 11.92 22.60
N GLN A 214 -14.16 12.78 22.82
CA GLN A 214 -13.81 13.85 21.90
C GLN A 214 -12.31 13.88 21.69
N ILE A 215 -11.89 13.95 20.43
CA ILE A 215 -10.51 14.13 20.02
C ILE A 215 -10.42 15.53 19.41
N GLN A 216 -9.65 16.39 20.04
CA GLN A 216 -9.38 17.74 19.54
C GLN A 216 -8.14 17.69 18.67
N LEU A 217 -8.32 18.08 17.41
CA LEU A 217 -7.24 18.17 16.44
C LEU A 217 -6.86 19.62 16.22
N ARG A 218 -5.56 19.87 16.06
CA ARG A 218 -5.08 21.20 15.71
C ARG A 218 -5.52 21.51 14.28
N PHE A 219 -6.37 22.53 14.11
CA PHE A 219 -6.88 23.03 12.82
C PHE A 219 -7.82 22.11 12.04
N ALA A 220 -8.41 21.11 12.68
CA ALA A 220 -9.45 20.28 12.09
C ALA A 220 -10.69 20.23 13.00
N PRO A 221 -11.87 19.88 12.47
CA PRO A 221 -13.04 19.63 13.29
C PRO A 221 -12.76 18.56 14.33
N ASP A 222 -13.42 18.67 15.48
CA ASP A 222 -13.35 17.64 16.52
C ASP A 222 -13.91 16.33 16.00
N LEU A 223 -13.30 15.24 16.48
CA LEU A 223 -13.72 13.89 16.16
C LEU A 223 -14.32 13.25 17.38
N PHE A 224 -15.36 12.45 17.17
CA PHE A 224 -16.10 11.83 18.25
C PHE A 224 -15.85 10.32 18.29
N VAL A 225 -15.59 9.82 19.49
CA VAL A 225 -15.36 8.40 19.78
C VAL A 225 -16.63 7.83 20.43
N PRO A 226 -17.31 6.84 19.82
CA PRO A 226 -18.51 6.27 20.41
C PRO A 226 -18.26 5.72 21.82
N ALA A 227 -19.23 5.93 22.72
CA ALA A 227 -19.16 5.49 24.12
C ALA A 227 -19.43 3.98 24.28
N ASP A 228 -18.66 3.13 23.59
CA ASP A 228 -18.72 1.68 23.70
C ASP A 228 -17.32 1.11 24.00
N ARG A 229 -17.13 0.64 25.24
CA ARG A 229 -15.84 0.15 25.74
C ARG A 229 -15.38 -1.12 25.02
N GLU A 230 -16.30 -2.00 24.65
CA GLU A 230 -15.95 -3.26 23.98
C GLU A 230 -15.57 -3.03 22.52
N LEU A 231 -16.23 -2.09 21.84
CA LEU A 231 -15.85 -1.66 20.50
C LEU A 231 -14.41 -1.09 20.48
N GLN A 232 -14.09 -0.19 21.41
CA GLN A 232 -12.74 0.38 21.49
C GLN A 232 -11.71 -0.69 21.88
N ALA A 233 -12.05 -1.58 22.84
CA ALA A 233 -11.17 -2.68 23.22
C ALA A 233 -10.88 -3.63 22.06
N TYR A 234 -11.87 -3.94 21.21
CA TYR A 234 -11.67 -4.76 20.01
C TYR A 234 -10.65 -4.13 19.05
N VAL A 235 -10.83 -2.85 18.71
CA VAL A 235 -9.92 -2.18 17.75
C VAL A 235 -8.54 -1.93 18.36
N GLN A 236 -8.47 -1.63 19.66
CA GLN A 236 -7.20 -1.53 20.40
C GLN A 236 -6.45 -2.86 20.35
N HIS A 237 -7.10 -3.97 20.70
CA HIS A 237 -6.47 -5.29 20.70
C HIS A 237 -6.00 -5.70 19.30
N LEU A 238 -6.84 -5.49 18.28
CA LEU A 238 -6.49 -5.77 16.89
C LEU A 238 -5.29 -4.93 16.45
N GLY A 239 -5.31 -3.62 16.72
CA GLY A 239 -4.22 -2.70 16.39
C GLY A 239 -2.91 -3.06 17.08
N GLU A 240 -2.95 -3.34 18.39
CA GLU A 240 -1.78 -3.77 19.18
C GLU A 240 -1.17 -5.07 18.63
N SER A 241 -2.00 -6.01 18.17
CA SER A 241 -1.50 -7.25 17.57
C SER A 241 -0.61 -6.98 16.35
N LEU A 242 -0.93 -5.93 15.57
CA LEU A 242 -0.24 -5.55 14.34
C LEU A 242 1.01 -4.69 14.56
N VAL A 243 1.23 -4.14 15.76
CA VAL A 243 2.44 -3.36 16.04
C VAL A 243 3.67 -4.28 15.90
N PRO A 244 4.68 -3.90 15.10
CA PRO A 244 5.85 -4.75 14.83
C PRO A 244 6.63 -5.09 16.11
N ALA A 245 7.25 -6.28 16.11
CA ALA A 245 8.00 -6.78 17.27
C ALA A 245 9.10 -5.81 17.73
N PHE A 246 9.81 -5.17 16.80
CA PHE A 246 10.87 -4.23 17.14
C PHE A 246 10.35 -3.02 17.91
N GLN A 247 9.16 -2.49 17.61
CA GLN A 247 8.55 -1.39 18.36
C GLN A 247 8.09 -1.83 19.75
N LYS A 248 7.52 -3.03 19.87
CA LYS A 248 7.12 -3.60 21.16
C LYS A 248 8.30 -3.79 22.11
N GLN A 249 9.46 -4.17 21.57
CA GLN A 249 10.68 -4.49 22.32
C GLN A 249 11.50 -3.26 22.74
N LEU A 250 11.24 -2.08 22.16
CA LEU A 250 11.91 -0.86 22.60
C LEU A 250 11.58 -0.56 24.08
N PRO A 251 12.54 -0.05 24.87
CA PRO A 251 12.27 0.45 26.22
C PRO A 251 11.19 1.52 26.25
N GLU A 252 10.40 1.60 27.33
CA GLU A 252 9.31 2.60 27.46
C GLU A 252 9.80 4.05 27.37
N ASN A 253 11.06 4.31 27.71
CA ASN A 253 11.67 5.64 27.66
C ASN A 253 12.51 5.87 26.38
N ASP A 254 12.46 4.96 25.41
CA ASP A 254 13.16 5.11 24.14
C ASP A 254 12.45 6.16 23.28
N PRO A 255 13.14 7.21 22.79
CA PRO A 255 12.52 8.25 21.96
C PRO A 255 11.96 7.75 20.62
N GLU A 256 12.38 6.55 20.17
CA GLU A 256 11.85 5.90 18.97
C GLU A 256 10.64 5.03 19.23
N LYS A 257 10.29 4.79 20.50
CA LYS A 257 9.10 4.03 20.84
C LYS A 257 7.86 4.87 20.57
N MET A 258 6.97 4.29 19.79
CA MET A 258 5.67 4.88 19.50
C MET A 258 4.58 4.20 20.34
N HIS A 259 3.86 4.99 21.12
CA HIS A 259 2.75 4.49 21.95
C HIS A 259 1.46 4.50 21.15
N PHE A 260 1.25 3.45 20.36
CA PHE A 260 0.07 3.35 19.51
C PHE A 260 -1.23 3.30 20.31
N ARG A 261 -2.18 4.18 19.96
CA ARG A 261 -3.55 4.19 20.49
C ARG A 261 -4.52 4.12 19.32
N PHE A 262 -5.54 3.27 19.41
CA PHE A 262 -6.45 3.04 18.30
C PHE A 262 -7.87 3.47 18.68
N PHE A 263 -8.49 4.27 17.82
CA PHE A 263 -9.82 4.82 18.06
C PHE A 263 -10.75 4.52 16.90
N VAL A 264 -11.94 4.02 17.20
CA VAL A 264 -13.05 4.05 16.24
C VAL A 264 -13.77 5.38 16.35
N MET A 265 -13.95 6.07 15.23
CA MET A 265 -14.67 7.34 15.16
C MET A 265 -16.08 7.17 14.63
N ASP A 266 -16.97 8.11 14.98
CA ASP A 266 -18.34 8.17 14.50
C ASP A 266 -18.47 8.62 13.01
N HIS A 267 -19.70 8.58 12.48
CA HIS A 267 -20.03 8.99 11.11
C HIS A 267 -19.77 10.48 10.82
N SER A 268 -19.82 11.35 11.84
CA SER A 268 -19.81 12.80 11.65
C SER A 268 -18.43 13.34 11.26
N SER A 269 -17.39 12.53 11.46
CA SER A 269 -15.99 12.86 11.19
C SER A 269 -15.67 13.24 9.74
N GLY A 270 -16.51 12.90 8.75
CA GLY A 270 -16.31 13.29 7.34
C GLY A 270 -15.05 12.71 6.68
N HIS A 271 -14.30 11.85 7.37
CA HIS A 271 -13.05 11.28 6.88
C HIS A 271 -13.27 10.03 6.03
N PHE A 272 -12.55 9.99 4.91
CA PHE A 272 -12.68 8.94 3.91
C PHE A 272 -11.66 7.81 4.04
N ASN A 273 -10.63 7.95 4.88
CA ASN A 273 -9.59 6.96 5.10
C ASN A 273 -9.17 6.93 6.58
N PRO A 274 -8.64 5.80 7.09
CA PRO A 274 -7.97 5.80 8.37
C PRO A 274 -6.73 6.68 8.28
N PHE A 275 -6.41 7.34 9.37
CA PHE A 275 -5.23 8.19 9.45
C PHE A 275 -4.57 8.02 10.82
N SER A 276 -3.36 8.52 10.92
CA SER A 276 -2.61 8.50 12.17
C SER A 276 -2.05 9.87 12.53
N THR A 277 -1.63 10.07 13.77
CA THR A 277 -0.77 11.20 14.15
C THR A 277 0.70 10.77 14.15
N PRO A 278 1.65 11.73 14.15
CA PRO A 278 3.06 11.43 14.33
C PRO A 278 3.38 10.77 15.68
N GLY A 279 2.50 10.93 16.68
CA GLY A 279 2.62 10.32 18.01
C GLY A 279 2.15 8.87 18.10
N GLY A 280 1.49 8.34 17.06
CA GLY A 280 0.99 6.95 17.04
C GLY A 280 -0.50 6.79 17.33
N ASP A 281 -1.26 7.87 17.42
CA ASP A 281 -2.71 7.75 17.49
C ASP A 281 -3.26 7.37 16.12
N ILE A 282 -4.10 6.36 16.05
CA ILE A 282 -4.68 5.84 14.82
C ILE A 282 -6.18 5.91 14.92
N PHE A 283 -6.80 6.50 13.90
CA PHE A 283 -8.23 6.75 13.88
C PHE A 283 -8.87 6.01 12.71
N LEU A 284 -9.76 5.09 13.03
CA LEU A 284 -10.50 4.27 12.08
C LEU A 284 -11.93 4.82 11.95
N PRO A 285 -12.33 5.38 10.79
CA PRO A 285 -13.71 5.78 10.57
C PRO A 285 -14.67 4.58 10.73
N GLY A 286 -15.71 4.73 11.55
CA GLY A 286 -16.63 3.63 11.88
C GLY A 286 -17.29 2.99 10.65
N TRP A 287 -17.59 3.79 9.61
CA TRP A 287 -18.16 3.25 8.37
C TRP A 287 -17.23 2.24 7.68
N MET A 288 -15.91 2.33 7.83
CA MET A 288 -14.97 1.36 7.28
C MET A 288 -15.07 0.03 8.02
N LEU A 289 -15.20 0.11 9.35
CA LEU A 289 -15.41 -1.06 10.18
C LEU A 289 -16.70 -1.78 9.79
N LEU A 290 -17.79 -1.05 9.50
CA LEU A 290 -19.07 -1.62 9.05
C LEU A 290 -19.01 -2.28 7.67
N ARG A 291 -18.12 -1.81 6.79
CA ARG A 291 -17.97 -2.34 5.42
C ARG A 291 -16.96 -3.46 5.30
N ALA A 292 -16.07 -3.61 6.27
CA ALA A 292 -15.16 -4.73 6.30
C ALA A 292 -15.93 -6.05 6.37
N HIS A 293 -15.60 -6.99 5.48
CA HIS A 293 -16.26 -8.29 5.42
C HIS A 293 -15.66 -9.30 6.40
N ASN A 294 -14.40 -9.12 6.79
CA ASN A 294 -13.65 -9.97 7.72
C ASN A 294 -12.57 -9.15 8.45
N GLU A 295 -11.99 -9.74 9.49
CA GLU A 295 -10.99 -9.07 10.34
C GLU A 295 -9.72 -8.68 9.58
N SER A 296 -9.29 -9.46 8.57
CA SER A 296 -8.10 -9.15 7.75
C SER A 296 -8.23 -7.82 7.02
N GLN A 297 -9.43 -7.45 6.56
CA GLN A 297 -9.68 -6.16 5.93
C GLN A 297 -9.51 -4.99 6.91
N VAL A 298 -9.98 -5.14 8.16
CA VAL A 298 -9.77 -4.12 9.21
C VAL A 298 -8.30 -4.05 9.61
N ALA A 299 -7.67 -5.22 9.77
CA ALA A 299 -6.25 -5.33 10.09
C ALA A 299 -5.39 -4.61 9.05
N PHE A 300 -5.72 -4.74 7.76
CA PHE A 300 -5.01 -4.04 6.69
C PHE A 300 -5.08 -2.52 6.81
N LEU A 301 -6.27 -1.98 7.13
CA LEU A 301 -6.46 -0.54 7.35
C LEU A 301 -5.60 -0.02 8.50
N LEU A 302 -5.60 -0.75 9.63
CA LEU A 302 -4.82 -0.38 10.81
C LEU A 302 -3.32 -0.53 10.57
N ALA A 303 -2.87 -1.63 9.97
CA ALA A 303 -1.47 -1.88 9.63
C ALA A 303 -0.92 -0.82 8.65
N GLY A 304 -1.75 -0.34 7.71
CA GLY A 304 -1.41 0.78 6.83
C GLY A 304 -1.14 2.07 7.61
N SER A 305 -1.97 2.40 8.60
CA SER A 305 -1.76 3.57 9.47
C SER A 305 -0.54 3.42 10.38
N ILE A 306 -0.28 2.22 10.92
CA ILE A 306 0.95 1.92 11.67
C ILE A 306 2.17 2.14 10.78
N ALA A 307 2.17 1.60 9.55
CA ALA A 307 3.25 1.78 8.59
C ALA A 307 3.48 3.26 8.25
N TRP A 308 2.40 4.03 8.06
CA TRP A 308 2.46 5.47 7.81
C TRP A 308 3.18 6.22 8.94
N SER A 309 2.83 5.93 10.20
CA SER A 309 3.46 6.55 11.36
C SER A 309 4.93 6.15 11.52
N LEU A 310 5.25 4.85 11.42
CA LEU A 310 6.63 4.37 11.57
C LEU A 310 7.55 4.90 10.48
N GLN A 311 7.07 5.00 9.24
CA GLN A 311 7.84 5.55 8.13
C GLN A 311 7.94 7.08 8.17
N ARG A 312 7.52 7.74 9.26
CA ARG A 312 7.56 9.19 9.46
C ARG A 312 6.99 9.96 8.26
N GLN A 313 6.01 9.38 7.58
CA GLN A 313 5.57 9.86 6.27
C GLN A 313 5.01 11.28 6.35
N GLN A 314 4.31 11.61 7.43
CA GLN A 314 3.81 12.96 7.70
C GLN A 314 4.93 13.98 7.91
N LEU A 315 6.00 13.61 8.62
CA LEU A 315 7.16 14.48 8.82
C LEU A 315 7.96 14.66 7.53
N GLN A 316 8.17 13.58 6.76
CA GLN A 316 8.83 13.66 5.45
C GLN A 316 8.04 14.57 4.50
N HIS A 317 6.71 14.51 4.57
CA HIS A 317 5.82 15.43 3.89
C HIS A 317 6.04 16.86 4.40
N ALA A 318 5.92 17.13 5.70
CA ALA A 318 6.15 18.45 6.31
C ALA A 318 7.46 19.11 5.83
N ARG A 319 8.58 18.39 5.97
CA ARG A 319 9.93 18.85 5.61
C ARG A 319 10.04 19.20 4.13
N ARG A 320 9.38 18.44 3.24
CA ARG A 320 9.39 18.75 1.81
C ARG A 320 8.71 20.08 1.51
N PHE A 321 7.59 20.39 2.17
CA PHE A 321 6.89 21.64 1.94
C PHE A 321 7.63 22.85 2.54
N GLU A 322 8.29 22.68 3.69
CA GLU A 322 9.22 23.68 4.24
C GLU A 322 10.35 23.97 3.24
N THR A 323 10.99 22.92 2.70
CA THR A 323 12.14 23.05 1.79
C THR A 323 11.79 23.74 0.47
N HIS A 324 10.57 23.55 -0.05
CA HIS A 324 10.12 24.18 -1.30
C HIS A 324 9.58 25.61 -1.10
N GLY A 325 9.73 26.20 0.10
CA GLY A 325 9.36 27.60 0.36
C GLY A 325 7.86 27.89 0.33
N VAL A 326 7.03 26.88 0.10
CA VAL A 326 5.56 26.96 0.10
C VAL A 326 5.02 27.34 1.49
N ILE A 327 5.71 26.93 2.56
CA ILE A 327 5.30 27.14 3.96
C ILE A 327 6.00 28.34 4.62
N ASN A 328 6.83 29.11 3.90
CA ASN A 328 7.44 30.33 4.45
C ASN A 328 6.42 31.42 4.83
N SER A 329 5.13 31.24 4.50
CA SER A 329 4.01 32.12 4.90
C SER A 329 3.06 31.51 5.95
N MET A 330 3.26 30.25 6.39
CA MET A 330 2.35 29.55 7.30
C MET A 330 3.08 28.61 8.28
N PRO A 331 3.98 29.11 9.15
CA PRO A 331 4.68 28.30 10.14
C PRO A 331 3.75 27.59 11.16
N ASP A 332 2.47 27.96 11.20
CA ASP A 332 1.47 27.40 12.10
C ASP A 332 0.45 26.46 11.46
N VAL A 333 0.41 26.28 10.13
CA VAL A 333 -0.53 25.32 9.53
C VAL A 333 0.09 23.93 9.63
N GLY A 334 -0.18 23.25 10.75
CA GLY A 334 0.27 21.87 10.97
C GLY A 334 -0.15 20.97 9.80
N VAL A 335 0.66 19.95 9.48
CA VAL A 335 0.37 18.99 8.39
C VAL A 335 -0.98 18.30 8.58
N THR A 336 -1.45 18.22 9.83
CA THR A 336 -2.82 17.86 10.21
C THR A 336 -3.85 18.72 9.47
N ALA A 337 -3.71 20.03 9.35
CA ALA A 337 -4.67 20.82 8.57
C ALA A 337 -4.68 20.45 7.07
N LEU A 338 -3.52 20.07 6.50
CA LEU A 338 -3.40 19.70 5.09
C LEU A 338 -3.99 18.32 4.78
N MET A 339 -3.82 17.34 5.68
CA MET A 339 -4.41 16.00 5.54
C MET A 339 -5.90 15.96 5.90
N PHE A 340 -6.37 16.96 6.66
CA PHE A 340 -7.73 17.02 7.19
C PHE A 340 -8.55 18.16 6.59
N THR A 341 -8.08 18.78 5.50
CA THR A 341 -8.94 19.65 4.71
C THR A 341 -10.16 18.82 4.29
N PRO A 342 -11.38 19.20 4.74
CA PRO A 342 -12.60 18.61 4.21
C PRO A 342 -12.53 18.74 2.68
N ALA A 343 -13.14 17.79 1.97
CA ALA A 343 -13.08 17.63 0.51
C ALA A 343 -13.53 18.86 -0.35
N GLY A 344 -13.53 20.09 0.16
CA GLY A 344 -13.85 21.34 -0.52
C GLY A 344 -12.75 22.40 -0.55
N LEU A 345 -11.65 22.30 0.20
CA LEU A 345 -10.49 23.17 -0.01
C LEU A 345 -9.44 22.40 -0.83
N PRO A 346 -9.19 22.77 -2.09
CA PRO A 346 -8.17 22.09 -2.86
C PRO A 346 -6.83 22.40 -2.20
N VAL A 347 -6.15 21.36 -1.71
CA VAL A 347 -4.80 21.42 -1.15
C VAL A 347 -3.86 22.22 -2.06
N SER A 348 -4.10 22.21 -3.38
CA SER A 348 -3.38 23.03 -4.37
C SER A 348 -3.55 24.55 -4.20
N LEU A 349 -4.69 25.04 -3.72
CA LEU A 349 -4.89 26.46 -3.39
C LEU A 349 -4.16 26.85 -2.10
N VAL A 350 -4.11 25.96 -1.11
CA VAL A 350 -3.45 26.20 0.19
C VAL A 350 -1.93 26.06 0.09
N THR A 351 -1.44 25.18 -0.79
CA THR A 351 -0.02 24.83 -0.87
C THR A 351 0.67 25.27 -2.17
N GLY A 352 -0.04 25.85 -3.13
CA GLY A 352 0.54 26.19 -4.44
C GLY A 352 1.11 25.00 -5.21
N ILE A 353 0.93 23.76 -4.73
CA ILE A 353 1.40 22.55 -5.41
C ILE A 353 0.35 22.15 -6.44
N ASN A 354 0.81 21.80 -7.64
CA ASN A 354 -0.04 21.18 -8.65
C ASN A 354 -0.73 19.94 -8.07
N ALA A 355 -2.07 19.90 -8.12
CA ALA A 355 -2.87 18.79 -7.61
C ALA A 355 -2.39 17.42 -8.13
N ALA A 356 -1.89 17.34 -9.37
CA ALA A 356 -1.31 16.12 -9.92
C ALA A 356 -0.02 15.69 -9.20
N SER A 357 0.87 16.64 -8.88
CA SER A 357 2.11 16.36 -8.14
C SER A 357 1.80 15.88 -6.71
N TYR A 358 0.86 16.55 -6.03
CA TYR A 358 0.40 16.14 -4.71
C TYR A 358 -0.24 14.75 -4.73
N LYS A 359 -1.13 14.50 -5.69
CA LYS A 359 -1.74 13.16 -5.91
C LYS A 359 -0.65 12.10 -6.09
N SER A 360 0.32 12.32 -6.99
CA SER A 360 1.41 11.37 -7.23
C SER A 360 2.24 11.09 -5.98
N LEU A 361 2.46 12.10 -5.13
CA LEU A 361 3.20 11.97 -3.88
C LEU A 361 2.43 11.11 -2.89
N MET A 362 1.15 11.44 -2.65
CA MET A 362 0.28 10.69 -1.74
C MET A 362 0.11 9.26 -2.21
N GLU A 363 -0.05 9.03 -3.51
CA GLU A 363 -0.09 7.68 -4.07
C GLU A 363 1.21 6.91 -3.81
N ARG A 364 2.40 7.52 -4.01
CA ARG A 364 3.67 6.85 -3.68
C ARG A 364 3.76 6.49 -2.19
N MET A 365 3.33 7.39 -1.32
CA MET A 365 3.36 7.17 0.13
C MET A 365 2.37 6.08 0.55
N ASN A 366 1.14 6.10 0.03
CA ASN A 366 0.11 5.09 0.25
C ASN A 366 0.58 3.72 -0.26
N ARG A 367 1.19 3.67 -1.46
CA ARG A 367 1.76 2.44 -1.99
C ARG A 367 2.82 1.86 -1.07
N ARG A 368 3.74 2.68 -0.57
CA ARG A 368 4.75 2.23 0.40
C ARG A 368 4.12 1.71 1.69
N ALA A 369 3.22 2.47 2.31
CA ALA A 369 2.55 2.06 3.54
C ALA A 369 1.76 0.76 3.35
N ASN A 370 1.08 0.62 2.21
CA ASN A 370 0.35 -0.59 1.85
C ASN A 370 1.26 -1.79 1.65
N ARG A 371 2.47 -1.66 1.10
CA ARG A 371 3.42 -2.80 1.00
C ARG A 371 3.93 -3.22 2.37
N ILE A 372 4.29 -2.25 3.20
CA ILE A 372 4.79 -2.51 4.56
C ILE A 372 3.70 -3.16 5.41
N SER A 373 2.44 -2.74 5.27
CA SER A 373 1.35 -3.33 6.03
C SER A 373 1.16 -4.81 5.72
N LEU A 374 1.51 -5.28 4.52
CA LEU A 374 1.47 -6.72 4.18
C LEU A 374 2.46 -7.52 5.01
N VAL A 375 3.65 -6.97 5.23
CA VAL A 375 4.67 -7.58 6.09
C VAL A 375 4.14 -7.75 7.51
N TYR A 376 3.43 -6.76 8.03
CA TYR A 376 2.83 -6.80 9.37
C TYR A 376 1.65 -7.77 9.45
N LEU A 377 0.82 -7.84 8.40
CA LEU A 377 -0.30 -8.78 8.31
C LEU A 377 0.19 -10.23 8.21
N GLU A 378 1.21 -10.49 7.40
CA GLU A 378 1.85 -11.78 7.25
C GLU A 378 2.39 -12.29 8.60
N ASP A 379 3.10 -11.43 9.36
CA ASP A 379 3.61 -11.77 10.68
C ASP A 379 2.52 -12.19 11.68
N GLN A 380 1.31 -11.66 11.48
CA GLN A 380 0.15 -12.00 12.28
C GLN A 380 -0.72 -13.10 11.63
N GLY A 381 -0.33 -13.66 10.48
CA GLY A 381 -1.09 -14.72 9.80
C GLY A 381 -2.47 -14.27 9.30
N TYR A 382 -2.64 -13.00 8.96
CA TYR A 382 -3.85 -12.51 8.29
C TYR A 382 -3.87 -12.89 6.80
N ASP A 383 -5.06 -12.99 6.22
CA ASP A 383 -5.21 -13.29 4.80
C ASP A 383 -4.86 -12.07 3.96
N LEU A 384 -3.70 -12.12 3.32
CA LEU A 384 -3.20 -11.06 2.46
C LEU A 384 -4.15 -10.77 1.28
N ARG A 385 -4.90 -11.75 0.75
CA ARG A 385 -5.81 -11.54 -0.41
C ARG A 385 -6.91 -10.54 -0.12
N GLU A 386 -7.31 -10.42 1.14
CA GLU A 386 -8.35 -9.50 1.60
C GLU A 386 -7.94 -8.03 1.46
N THR A 387 -6.63 -7.75 1.39
CA THR A 387 -6.12 -6.40 1.18
C THR A 387 -6.45 -5.86 -0.22
N VAL A 388 -6.42 -6.70 -1.28
CA VAL A 388 -6.83 -6.32 -2.65
C VAL A 388 -8.29 -5.94 -2.67
N GLN A 389 -9.13 -6.75 -2.03
CA GLN A 389 -10.56 -6.51 -1.95
C GLN A 389 -10.84 -5.21 -1.20
N THR A 390 -10.15 -4.99 -0.08
CA THR A 390 -10.26 -3.75 0.69
C THR A 390 -9.93 -2.53 -0.17
N GLN A 391 -8.76 -2.53 -0.84
CA GLN A 391 -8.36 -1.42 -1.72
C GLN A 391 -9.34 -1.21 -2.88
N THR A 392 -9.82 -2.28 -3.50
CA THR A 392 -10.81 -2.22 -4.59
C THR A 392 -12.12 -1.59 -4.11
N ASN A 393 -12.58 -1.95 -2.91
CA ASN A 393 -13.80 -1.42 -2.31
C ASN A 393 -13.67 0.05 -1.93
N LEU A 394 -12.50 0.46 -1.40
CA LEU A 394 -12.19 1.87 -1.13
C LEU A 394 -12.20 2.69 -2.43
N HIS A 395 -11.52 2.20 -3.47
CA HIS A 395 -11.39 2.91 -4.73
C HIS A 395 -12.74 3.15 -5.43
N LYS A 396 -13.62 2.14 -5.46
CA LYS A 396 -14.98 2.25 -6.02
C LYS A 396 -15.80 3.37 -5.36
N ARG A 397 -15.52 3.71 -4.11
CA ARG A 397 -16.21 4.80 -3.40
C ARG A 397 -15.64 6.16 -3.77
N GLU A 398 -14.32 6.28 -3.87
CA GLU A 398 -13.67 7.52 -4.30
C GLU A 398 -14.18 7.96 -5.68
N LEU A 399 -14.34 7.03 -6.61
CA LEU A 399 -14.92 7.29 -7.95
C LEU A 399 -16.37 7.79 -7.93
N LYS A 400 -17.15 7.52 -6.88
CA LYS A 400 -18.53 8.01 -6.74
C LYS A 400 -18.59 9.45 -6.19
N ASN A 401 -17.49 9.98 -5.68
CA ASN A 401 -17.38 11.38 -5.30
C ASN A 401 -16.90 12.21 -6.51
N PRO A 402 -17.43 13.43 -6.73
CA PRO A 402 -17.33 14.18 -8.00
C PRO A 402 -15.94 14.77 -8.32
N PHE A 403 -14.86 14.31 -7.67
CA PHE A 403 -13.52 14.72 -8.06
C PHE A 403 -12.97 13.78 -9.14
N PRO A 404 -12.41 14.32 -10.23
CA PRO A 404 -11.92 13.52 -11.35
C PRO A 404 -10.62 12.84 -10.95
N THR A 405 -10.71 11.73 -10.23
CA THR A 405 -9.61 10.76 -10.20
C THR A 405 -9.70 9.99 -11.51
N GLY A 406 -8.98 10.44 -12.53
CA GLY A 406 -8.76 9.64 -13.75
C GLY A 406 -8.35 8.22 -13.37
N GLU A 407 -8.74 7.24 -14.20
CA GLU A 407 -8.57 5.79 -14.01
C GLU A 407 -7.36 5.47 -13.14
N MET A 408 -7.62 5.24 -11.86
CA MET A 408 -6.57 4.88 -10.93
C MET A 408 -6.29 3.42 -11.22
N GLN A 409 -5.10 3.13 -11.75
CA GLN A 409 -4.65 1.74 -11.86
C GLN A 409 -4.73 1.11 -10.47
N PRO A 410 -5.14 -0.17 -10.37
CA PRO A 410 -5.19 -0.84 -9.09
C PRO A 410 -3.81 -0.68 -8.42
N PRO A 411 -3.73 -0.44 -7.10
CA PRO A 411 -2.49 0.01 -6.50
C PRO A 411 -1.38 -1.02 -6.71
N ASP A 412 -0.18 -0.58 -7.09
CA ASP A 412 1.06 -1.38 -7.20
C ASP A 412 1.34 -2.22 -5.93
N ALA A 413 0.77 -1.84 -4.78
CA ALA A 413 0.78 -2.69 -3.57
C ALA A 413 0.13 -4.07 -3.80
N THR A 414 -0.82 -4.17 -4.73
CA THR A 414 -1.43 -5.43 -5.18
C THR A 414 -0.43 -6.30 -5.94
N LYS A 415 0.50 -5.74 -6.74
CA LYS A 415 1.60 -6.50 -7.36
C LYS A 415 2.42 -7.25 -6.32
N HIS A 416 2.90 -6.52 -5.31
CA HIS A 416 3.75 -7.08 -4.26
C HIS A 416 3.03 -8.04 -3.34
N LEU A 417 1.76 -7.78 -3.04
CA LEU A 417 0.92 -8.70 -2.32
C LEU A 417 0.80 -10.05 -3.04
N LEU A 418 0.63 -9.98 -4.34
CA LEU A 418 0.42 -11.14 -5.18
C LEU A 418 1.74 -11.88 -5.44
N GLU A 419 2.87 -11.17 -5.56
CA GLU A 419 4.21 -11.75 -5.50
C GLU A 419 4.44 -12.47 -4.16
N ALA A 420 4.14 -11.83 -3.01
CA ALA A 420 4.26 -12.44 -1.69
C ALA A 420 3.32 -13.66 -1.51
N LEU A 421 2.14 -13.63 -2.11
CA LEU A 421 1.21 -14.76 -2.14
C LEU A 421 1.68 -15.89 -3.07
N SER A 422 2.51 -15.62 -4.08
CA SER A 422 3.02 -16.64 -5.00
C SER A 422 4.02 -17.59 -4.35
N ASP A 423 4.82 -17.09 -3.40
CA ASP A 423 5.74 -17.90 -2.57
C ASP A 423 5.00 -18.74 -1.52
N HIS A 424 3.69 -18.50 -1.35
CA HIS A 424 2.81 -19.20 -0.44
C HIS A 424 1.59 -19.74 -1.20
N PRO A 425 1.69 -20.83 -1.97
CA PRO A 425 0.60 -21.35 -2.83
C PRO A 425 -0.65 -21.77 -2.06
N ASP A 426 -0.52 -22.12 -0.77
CA ASP A 426 -1.65 -22.36 0.13
C ASP A 426 -2.32 -21.06 0.61
N GLY A 427 -1.77 -19.91 0.21
CA GLY A 427 -2.21 -18.53 0.40
C GLY A 427 -3.02 -18.41 1.66
N GLY A 428 -2.36 -18.56 2.82
CA GLY A 428 -2.93 -18.60 4.16
C GLY A 428 -4.38 -19.06 4.20
N ARG A 429 -4.64 -20.33 4.57
CA ARG A 429 -6.00 -20.84 4.85
C ARG A 429 -6.86 -19.71 5.41
N PRO A 430 -8.04 -19.42 4.84
CA PRO A 430 -8.85 -18.26 5.20
C PRO A 430 -8.81 -18.13 6.71
N SER A 431 -8.18 -17.04 7.17
CA SER A 431 -7.87 -16.88 8.58
C SER A 431 -9.17 -17.04 9.34
N THR A 432 -9.29 -18.11 10.13
CA THR A 432 -10.43 -18.30 11.04
C THR A 432 -10.34 -17.35 12.23
N LYS A 433 -9.39 -16.39 12.23
CA LYS A 433 -9.41 -15.29 13.19
C LYS A 433 -10.74 -14.56 13.09
N SER A 434 -11.22 -14.14 14.24
CA SER A 434 -12.62 -14.15 14.62
C SER A 434 -13.50 -13.17 13.83
N ASP A 435 -14.06 -13.62 12.70
CA ASP A 435 -15.19 -12.91 12.04
C ASP A 435 -16.35 -12.64 13.01
N ALA A 436 -16.48 -13.44 14.08
CA ALA A 436 -17.44 -13.20 15.14
C ALA A 436 -17.15 -11.93 15.95
N ALA A 437 -15.87 -11.64 16.24
CA ALA A 437 -15.47 -10.43 16.96
C ALA A 437 -15.73 -9.18 16.11
N LEU A 438 -15.40 -9.23 14.81
CA LEU A 438 -15.75 -8.16 13.88
C LEU A 438 -17.26 -7.93 13.83
N LYS A 439 -18.06 -8.98 13.64
CA LYS A 439 -19.54 -8.86 13.60
C LYS A 439 -20.09 -8.26 14.90
N ALA A 440 -19.57 -8.66 16.05
CA ALA A 440 -19.95 -8.08 17.34
C ALA A 440 -19.59 -6.59 17.43
N ALA A 441 -18.38 -6.21 16.99
CA ALA A 441 -17.95 -4.82 16.95
C ALA A 441 -18.82 -3.97 15.99
N GLN A 442 -19.16 -4.50 14.81
CA GLN A 442 -20.06 -3.83 13.87
C GLN A 442 -21.46 -3.62 14.45
N GLU A 443 -22.02 -4.63 15.10
CA GLU A 443 -23.33 -4.51 15.76
C GLU A 443 -23.32 -3.49 16.89
N ARG A 444 -22.25 -3.46 17.70
CA ARG A 444 -22.04 -2.43 18.73
C ARG A 444 -21.96 -1.03 18.14
N LEU A 445 -21.20 -0.88 17.06
CA LEU A 445 -21.07 0.39 16.36
C LEU A 445 -22.42 0.88 15.80
N ARG A 446 -23.24 0.01 15.20
CA ARG A 446 -24.59 0.36 14.73
C ARG A 446 -25.48 0.84 15.88
N LYS A 447 -25.36 0.25 17.07
CA LYS A 447 -26.09 0.67 18.28
C LYS A 447 -25.58 2.00 18.83
N ALA A 448 -24.27 2.20 18.81
CA ALA A 448 -23.62 3.38 19.38
C ALA A 448 -23.77 4.61 18.48
N ASP A 449 -23.83 4.43 17.15
CA ASP A 449 -24.08 5.48 16.17
C ASP A 449 -25.11 5.02 15.12
N PRO A 450 -26.42 5.19 15.43
CA PRO A 450 -27.50 4.80 14.51
C PRO A 450 -27.53 5.60 13.19
N LYS A 451 -26.73 6.66 13.06
CA LYS A 451 -26.65 7.45 11.81
C LYS A 451 -25.75 6.78 10.78
N LEU A 452 -24.90 5.84 11.17
CA LEU A 452 -24.13 5.00 10.26
C LEU A 452 -25.09 4.06 9.50
N LYS A 453 -25.47 4.46 8.29
CA LYS A 453 -26.13 3.57 7.32
C LYS A 453 -25.07 2.83 6.50
N ASP A 454 -25.40 1.62 6.06
CA ASP A 454 -24.52 0.74 5.27
C ASP A 454 -24.07 1.35 3.91
#